data_AF-A0A949B7J3-F1
#
_entry.id   AF-A0A949B7J3-F1
#
_cell.length_a   1.000
_cell.length_b   1.000
_cell.length_c   1.000
_cell.angle_alpha   90.00
_cell.angle_beta   90.00
_cell.angle_gamma   90.00
#
_symmetry.space_group_name_H-M   'P 1'
#
loop_
_entity.id
_entity.type
_entity.pdbx_description
1 polymer ?
#
loop_
_entity_poly.entity_id
_entity_poly.type
_entity_poly.pdbx_seq_one_letter_code
_entity_poly.pdbx_strand_id
1 'polypeptide(L)' 'MMKRVHSSTAFEKDIERLVRRNKDMEKLKSAVRSLVRGEKLDQIYRDHKLTGNYYGCRDCHIESDWLLIYKY' A
#
# COMPACT_ATOMS: atom_id res chain seq x y z
N MET A 1 13.46 7.79 -11.59
CA MET A 1 12.89 9.04 -11.02
C MET A 1 11.83 8.65 -10.00
N MET A 2 11.81 9.26 -8.80
CA MET A 2 10.83 8.91 -7.76
C MET A 2 9.47 9.53 -8.08
N LYS A 3 8.39 8.75 -7.97
CA LYS A 3 7.01 9.22 -8.16
C LYS A 3 6.59 10.11 -7.00
N ARG A 4 5.79 11.14 -7.28
CA ARG A 4 5.15 11.95 -6.24
C ARG A 4 4.10 11.12 -5.52
N VAL A 5 4.09 11.17 -4.20
CA VAL A 5 3.14 10.42 -3.36
C VAL A 5 2.08 11.38 -2.83
N HIS A 6 0.82 10.95 -2.91
CA HIS A 6 -0.31 11.61 -2.28
C HIS A 6 -1.04 10.58 -1.41
N SER A 7 -1.24 10.90 -0.13
CA SER A 7 -2.07 10.15 0.80
C SER A 7 -3.50 10.69 0.80
N SER A 8 -4.46 9.82 1.12
CA SER A 8 -5.81 10.24 1.49
C SER A 8 -5.89 10.44 3.01
N THR A 9 -6.86 11.23 3.45
CA THR A 9 -7.14 11.39 4.89
C THR A 9 -7.55 10.07 5.56
N ALA A 10 -8.18 9.16 4.81
CA ALA A 10 -8.50 7.81 5.28
C ALA A 10 -7.23 6.99 5.51
N PHE A 11 -6.28 7.05 4.56
CA PHE A 11 -4.99 6.38 4.68
C PHE A 11 -4.23 6.86 5.92
N GLU A 12 -4.16 8.17 6.16
CA GLU A 12 -3.47 8.74 7.32
C GLU A 12 -4.06 8.23 8.64
N LYS A 13 -5.40 8.18 8.75
CA LYS A 13 -6.09 7.62 9.92
C LYS A 13 -5.79 6.12 10.10
N ASP A 14 -5.69 5.36 9.02
CA ASP A 14 -5.37 3.94 9.09
C ASP A 14 -3.92 3.70 9.54
N ILE A 15 -2.98 4.53 9.10
CA ILE A 15 -1.60 4.52 9.61
C ILE A 15 -1.57 4.73 11.12
N GLU A 16 -2.27 5.73 11.64
CA GLU A 16 -2.35 5.95 13.09
C GLU A 16 -2.90 4.73 13.84
N ARG A 17 -3.93 4.08 13.30
CA ARG A 17 -4.51 2.87 13.89
C ARG A 17 -3.52 1.70 13.91
N LEU A 18 -2.76 1.51 12.82
CA LEU A 18 -1.77 0.43 12.71
C LEU A 18 -0.59 0.66 13.65
N VAL A 19 -0.12 1.90 13.77
CA VAL A 19 0.92 2.29 14.74
C VAL A 19 0.44 2.03 16.16
N ARG A 20 -0.78 2.44 16.52
CA ARG A 20 -1.38 2.16 17.84
C ARG A 20 -1.52 0.66 18.14
N ARG A 21 -1.60 -0.19 17.11
CA ARG A 21 -1.65 -1.66 17.22
C ARG A 21 -0.27 -2.31 17.23
N ASN A 22 0.82 -1.53 17.26
CA ASN A 22 2.20 -2.03 17.19
C ASN A 22 2.48 -2.91 15.96
N LYS A 23 1.83 -2.63 14.83
CA LYS A 23 2.18 -3.30 13.56
C LYS A 23 3.56 -2.84 13.10
N ASP A 24 4.31 -3.74 12.48
CA ASP A 24 5.61 -3.44 11.92
C ASP A 24 5.48 -2.58 10.65
N MET A 25 5.65 -1.27 10.82
CA MET A 25 5.49 -0.29 9.74
C MET A 25 6.61 -0.35 8.69
N GLU A 26 7.74 -1.02 8.94
CA GLU A 26 8.78 -1.18 7.92
C GLU A 26 8.32 -2.07 6.76
N LYS A 27 7.43 -3.04 7.01
CA LYS A 27 6.82 -3.85 5.95
C LYS A 27 6.06 -2.99 4.95
N LEU A 28 5.23 -2.08 5.45
CA LEU A 28 4.51 -1.13 4.61
C LEU A 28 5.46 -0.21 3.85
N LYS A 29 6.44 0.40 4.56
CA LYS A 29 7.40 1.31 3.93
C LYS A 29 8.21 0.63 2.82
N SER A 30 8.54 -0.65 2.99
CA SER A 30 9.23 -1.44 1.98
C SER A 30 8.44 -1.50 0.67
N ALA A 31 7.15 -1.89 0.74
CA ALA A 31 6.27 -1.93 -0.43
C ALA A 31 6.12 -0.54 -1.07
N VAL A 32 5.91 0.51 -0.27
CA VAL A 32 5.76 1.89 -0.77
C VAL A 32 7.04 2.37 -1.46
N ARG A 33 8.23 2.06 -0.95
CA ARG A 33 9.51 2.44 -1.57
C ARG A 33 9.63 1.87 -2.99
N SER A 34 9.30 0.59 -3.18
CA SER A 34 9.30 -0.02 -4.52
C SER A 34 8.29 0.65 -5.45
N LEU A 35 7.06 0.91 -4.97
CA LEU A 35 6.04 1.62 -5.76
C LEU A 35 6.48 3.01 -6.21
N VAL A 36 7.09 3.78 -5.31
CA VAL A 36 7.61 5.12 -5.58
C VAL A 36 8.75 5.10 -6.59
N ARG A 37 9.59 4.07 -6.54
CA ARG A 37 10.68 3.87 -7.52
C ARG A 37 10.19 3.37 -8.88
N GLY A 38 8.92 2.95 -8.97
CA GLY A 38 8.38 2.30 -10.16
C GLY A 38 8.92 0.89 -10.36
N GLU A 39 9.46 0.28 -9.30
CA GLU A 39 9.91 -1.10 -9.30
C GLU A 39 8.70 -2.04 -9.24
N LYS A 40 8.88 -3.25 -9.78
CA LYS A 40 7.88 -4.30 -9.66
C LYS A 40 7.85 -4.79 -8.21
N LEU A 41 6.65 -4.86 -7.62
CA LEU A 41 6.47 -5.49 -6.31
C LEU A 41 6.81 -6.98 -6.40
N ASP A 42 7.43 -7.49 -5.34
CA ASP A 42 7.64 -8.93 -5.17
C ASP A 42 6.29 -9.67 -5.19
N GLN A 43 6.29 -10.90 -5.71
CA GLN A 43 5.10 -11.75 -5.78
C GLN A 43 4.46 -12.02 -4.41
N ILE A 44 5.23 -11.96 -3.32
CA ILE A 44 4.71 -12.12 -1.95
C ILE A 44 3.61 -11.10 -1.63
N TYR A 45 3.66 -9.91 -2.24
CA TYR A 45 2.68 -8.85 -2.01
C TYR A 45 1.36 -9.09 -2.76
N ARG A 46 1.27 -10.11 -3.62
CA ARG A 46 0.04 -10.49 -4.35
C ARG A 46 -0.68 -9.29 -5.00
N ASP A 47 0.10 -8.39 -5.59
CA ASP A 47 -0.42 -7.17 -6.21
C ASP A 47 -1.39 -7.49 -7.35
N HIS A 48 -2.61 -6.95 -7.27
CA HIS A 48 -3.64 -7.16 -8.29
C HIS A 48 -4.52 -5.93 -8.49
N LYS A 49 -5.27 -5.92 -9.60
CA LYS A 49 -6.20 -4.84 -9.92
C LYS A 49 -7.51 -5.08 -9.16
N LEU A 50 -8.03 -4.04 -8.54
CA LEU A 50 -9.36 -4.06 -7.95
C LEU A 50 -10.44 -3.82 -9.01
N THR A 51 -11.65 -4.29 -8.72
CA THR A 51 -12.85 -4.12 -9.55
C THR A 51 -13.97 -3.42 -8.76
N GLY A 52 -15.09 -3.10 -9.42
CA GLY A 52 -16.23 -2.46 -8.78
C GLY A 52 -15.94 -1.02 -8.34
N ASN A 53 -16.30 -0.66 -7.10
CA ASN A 53 -16.12 0.69 -6.54
C ASN A 53 -14.65 1.16 -6.50
N TYR A 54 -13.71 0.23 -6.61
CA TYR A 54 -12.27 0.50 -6.63
C TYR A 54 -11.67 0.30 -8.03
N TYR A 55 -12.48 0.39 -9.08
CA TYR A 55 -11.98 0.31 -10.45
C TYR A 55 -10.88 1.35 -10.71
N GLY A 56 -9.76 0.89 -11.28
CA GLY A 56 -8.56 1.71 -11.51
C GLY A 56 -7.59 1.76 -10.33
N CYS A 57 -7.97 1.23 -9.16
CA CYS A 57 -7.06 0.99 -8.06
C CYS A 57 -6.43 -0.41 -8.14
N ARG A 58 -5.39 -0.59 -7.35
CA ARG A 58 -4.69 -1.84 -7.08
C ARG A 58 -4.65 -2.07 -5.59
N ASP A 59 -4.55 -3.32 -5.18
CA ASP A 59 -4.25 -3.68 -3.81
C ASP A 59 -3.06 -4.65 -3.76
N CYS A 60 -2.31 -4.53 -2.67
CA CYS A 60 -1.27 -5.50 -2.34
C CYS A 60 -1.31 -5.85 -0.84
N HIS A 61 -0.93 -7.08 -0.54
CA HIS A 61 -0.92 -7.66 0.79
C HIS A 61 0.43 -7.37 1.47
N ILE A 62 0.42 -6.52 2.48
CA ILE A 62 1.56 -6.35 3.40
C ILE A 62 1.63 -7.54 4.35
N GLU A 63 0.46 -7.98 4.83
CA GLU A 63 0.23 -9.24 5.55
C GLU A 63 -1.11 -9.84 5.10
N SER A 64 -1.47 -11.02 5.61
CA SER A 64 -2.72 -11.68 5.24
C SER A 64 -3.97 -10.84 5.60
N ASP A 65 -3.91 -10.08 6.69
CA ASP A 65 -4.98 -9.20 7.20
C ASP A 65 -4.69 -7.71 6.97
N TRP A 66 -3.63 -7.37 6.22
CA TRP A 66 -3.17 -5.99 6.04
C TRP A 66 -2.92 -5.69 4.57
N LEU A 67 -3.81 -4.90 3.98
CA LEU A 67 -3.77 -4.49 2.57
C LEU A 67 -3.34 -3.03 2.41
N LEU A 68 -2.62 -2.75 1.33
CA LEU A 68 -2.39 -1.40 0.81
C LEU A 68 -3.17 -1.23 -0.49
N ILE A 69 -4.11 -0.29 -0.51
CA ILE A 69 -4.81 0.11 -1.75
C ILE A 69 -4.12 1.36 -2.31
N TYR A 70 -3.81 1.33 -3.61
CA TYR A 70 -3.13 2.44 -4.28
C TYR A 70 -3.55 2.58 -5.75
N LYS A 71 -3.20 3.70 -6.38
CA LYS A 71 -3.37 3.95 -7.82
C LYS A 71 -2.15 4.70 -8.37
N TYR A 72 -1.87 4.55 -9.66
CA TYR A 72 -0.77 5.25 -10.34
C TYR A 72 -1.18 6.63 -10.85
#